data_AF-A0A392UKQ1-F1
#
_entry.id   AF-A0A392UKQ1-F1
#
_cell.length_a   1.000
_cell.length_b   1.000
_cell.length_c   1.000
_cell.angle_alpha   90.00
_cell.angle_beta   90.00
_cell.angle_gamma   90.00
#
_symmetry.space_group_name_H-M   'P 1'
#
loop_
_entity.id
_entity.type
_entity.pdbx_description
1 polymer ?
#
loop_
_entity_poly.entity_id
_entity_poly.type
_entity_poly.pdbx_seq_one_letter_code
_entity_poly.pdbx_strand_id
1 'polypeptide(L)' 'MPNQAVPVSAHPDVESAQMYRALEERLKAVECFSAYRVDAMDMCLVPGMVIPPKFKVSDFEKYKGIHCPRNH' A
#
# COMPACT_ATOMS: atom_id res chain seq x y z
N MET A 1 -15.74 29.85 -45.74
CA MET A 1 -15.36 28.50 -45.27
C MET A 1 -15.06 28.63 -43.78
N PRO A 2 -15.95 28.25 -42.84
CA PRO A 2 -15.59 28.26 -41.43
C PRO A 2 -14.95 26.92 -41.06
N ASN A 3 -13.71 26.99 -40.58
CA ASN A 3 -13.06 25.90 -39.85
C ASN A 3 -13.81 25.69 -38.53
N GLN A 4 -14.21 24.45 -38.25
CA GLN A 4 -14.56 24.04 -36.89
C GLN A 4 -13.76 22.79 -36.57
N ALA A 5 -12.64 22.99 -35.86
CA ALA A 5 -11.98 21.92 -35.14
C ALA A 5 -12.93 21.51 -34.01
N VAL A 6 -13.48 20.31 -34.12
CA VAL A 6 -14.31 19.68 -33.10
C VAL A 6 -13.47 19.57 -31.82
N PRO A 7 -13.97 19.98 -30.64
CA PRO A 7 -13.26 19.73 -29.41
C PRO A 7 -13.30 18.22 -29.18
N VAL A 8 -12.12 17.61 -29.09
CA VAL A 8 -11.95 16.22 -28.68
C VAL A 8 -12.65 16.08 -27.33
N SER A 9 -13.87 15.55 -27.35
CA SER A 9 -14.58 15.19 -26.13
C SER A 9 -13.82 14.02 -25.54
N ALA A 10 -13.07 14.29 -24.48
CA ALA A 10 -12.49 13.26 -23.64
C ALA A 10 -13.64 12.34 -23.21
N HIS A 11 -13.64 11.11 -23.74
CA HIS A 11 -14.61 10.09 -23.39
C HIS A 11 -14.47 9.85 -21.87
N PRO A 12 -15.57 9.89 -21.09
CA PRO A 12 -15.50 9.77 -19.62
C PRO A 12 -14.89 8.44 -19.14
N ASP A 13 -14.88 7.44 -20.02
CA ASP A 13 -14.25 6.13 -19.82
C ASP A 13 -12.70 6.19 -19.79
N VAL A 14 -12.11 7.14 -20.52
CA VAL A 14 -10.65 7.33 -20.57
C VAL A 14 -10.14 7.99 -19.29
N GLU A 15 -10.90 8.96 -18.77
CA GLU A 15 -10.61 9.67 -17.52
C GLU A 15 -10.70 8.74 -16.30
N SER A 16 -11.75 7.90 -16.23
CA SER A 16 -11.90 6.96 -15.13
C SER A 16 -10.76 5.93 -15.09
N ALA A 17 -10.40 5.36 -16.24
CA ALA A 17 -9.28 4.42 -16.35
C ALA A 17 -7.94 5.05 -15.93
N GLN A 18 -7.69 6.31 -16.31
CA GLN A 18 -6.50 7.05 -15.88
C GLN A 18 -6.51 7.29 -14.36
N MET A 19 -7.65 7.64 -13.78
CA MET A 19 -7.79 7.83 -12.33
C MET A 19 -7.54 6.54 -11.56
N TYR A 20 -8.07 5.40 -12.02
CA TYR A 20 -7.81 4.10 -11.43
C TYR A 20 -6.33 3.72 -11.48
N ARG A 21 -5.66 3.96 -12.62
CA ARG A 21 -4.21 3.74 -12.75
C ARG A 21 -3.39 4.61 -11.80
N ALA A 22 -3.73 5.89 -11.67
CA ALA A 22 -3.06 6.80 -10.74
C ALA A 22 -3.25 6.37 -9.28
N LEU A 23 -4.41 5.83 -8.92
CA LEU A 23 -4.66 5.29 -7.59
C LEU A 23 -3.83 4.03 -7.32
N GLU A 24 -3.76 3.10 -8.28
CA GLU A 24 -2.97 1.87 -8.19
C GLU A 24 -1.47 2.18 -8.04
N GLU A 25 -0.94 3.12 -8.82
CA GLU A 25 0.46 3.56 -8.74
C GLU A 25 0.77 4.18 -7.36
N ARG A 26 -0.15 4.99 -6.82
CA ARG A 26 -0.01 5.56 -5.47
C ARG A 26 -0.05 4.50 -4.38
N LEU A 27 -0.96 3.52 -4.48
CA LEU A 27 -1.05 2.42 -3.53
C LEU A 27 0.23 1.58 -3.55
N LYS A 28 0.76 1.27 -4.73
CA LYS A 28 2.01 0.52 -4.89
C LYS A 28 3.22 1.25 -4.33
N ALA A 29 3.26 2.58 -4.44
CA ALA A 29 4.31 3.40 -3.83
C ALA A 29 4.22 3.43 -2.28
N VAL A 30 3.00 3.35 -1.73
CA VAL A 30 2.73 3.32 -0.28
C VAL A 30 2.80 1.91 0.30
N GLU A 31 2.66 0.87 -0.52
CA GLU A 31 2.99 -0.53 -0.20
C GLU A 31 4.52 -0.70 -0.11
N CYS A 32 5.15 0.23 0.62
CA CYS A 32 6.48 0.17 1.15
C CYS A 32 6.55 -1.10 1.98
N PHE A 33 7.32 -2.07 1.47
CA PHE A 33 7.78 -3.24 2.19
C PHE A 33 6.67 -3.88 3.03
N SER A 34 5.95 -4.83 2.43
CA SER A 34 5.23 -5.84 3.20
C SER A 34 6.06 -6.19 4.44
N ALA A 35 5.55 -5.93 5.64
CA ALA A 35 6.30 -6.01 6.89
C ALA A 35 6.94 -7.39 7.14
N TYR A 36 6.67 -8.39 6.28
CA TYR A 36 7.38 -9.66 6.22
C TYR A 36 8.84 -9.57 5.73
N ARG A 37 9.25 -8.46 5.07
CA ARG A 37 10.51 -8.41 4.33
C ARG A 37 11.61 -7.58 5.00
N VAL A 38 11.29 -6.91 6.11
CA VAL A 38 12.29 -6.29 6.99
C VAL A 38 12.53 -7.24 8.15
N ASP A 39 13.80 -7.61 8.38
CA ASP A 39 14.15 -8.46 9.53
C ASP A 39 13.79 -7.70 10.82
N ALA A 40 13.23 -8.39 11.82
CA ALA A 40 12.96 -7.79 13.12
C ALA A 40 14.23 -7.18 13.75
N MET A 41 15.40 -7.70 13.36
CA MET A 41 16.71 -7.16 13.71
C MET A 41 16.98 -5.78 13.09
N ASP A 42 16.54 -5.53 11.85
CA ASP A 42 16.69 -4.24 11.18
C ASP A 42 15.80 -3.14 11.81
N MET A 43 14.73 -3.55 12.50
CA MET A 43 13.81 -2.67 13.22
C MET A 43 14.27 -2.35 14.64
N CYS A 44 15.38 -2.93 15.10
CA CYS A 44 15.79 -2.78 16.48
C CYS A 44 16.48 -1.43 16.73
N LEU A 45 15.90 -0.61 17.62
CA LEU A 45 16.49 0.66 18.07
C LEU A 45 17.72 0.48 18.95
N VAL A 46 17.92 -0.73 19.50
CA VAL A 46 19.05 -1.07 20.36
C VAL A 46 20.07 -1.87 19.53
N PRO A 47 21.28 -1.34 19.31
CA PRO A 47 22.33 -2.07 18.61
C PRO A 47 22.70 -3.36 19.37
N GLY A 48 22.76 -4.48 18.67
CA GLY A 48 23.18 -5.76 19.24
C GLY A 48 22.09 -6.54 20.00
N MET A 49 20.81 -6.17 19.85
CA MET A 49 19.72 -6.97 20.41
C MET A 49 19.69 -8.34 19.74
N VAL A 50 19.85 -9.41 20.51
CA VAL A 50 19.71 -10.80 20.02
C VAL A 50 18.30 -11.27 20.34
N ILE A 51 17.55 -11.70 19.32
CA ILE A 51 16.23 -12.32 19.53
C ILE A 51 16.45 -13.64 20.29
N PRO A 52 15.83 -13.82 21.48
CA PRO A 52 15.95 -15.06 22.21
C PRO A 52 15.47 -16.25 21.36
N PRO A 53 16.14 -17.42 21.37
CA PRO A 53 15.72 -18.59 20.60
C PRO A 53 14.31 -19.11 20.91
N LYS A 54 13.75 -18.69 22.05
CA LYS A 54 12.40 -19.03 22.52
C LYS A 54 11.38 -17.93 22.23
N PHE A 55 11.76 -16.88 21.48
CA PHE A 55 10.83 -15.84 21.06
C PHE A 55 9.80 -16.46 20.14
N LYS A 56 8.59 -16.65 20.65
CA LYS A 56 7.47 -17.11 19.84
C LYS A 56 6.98 -15.93 19.01
N VAL A 57 6.93 -16.13 17.70
CA VAL A 57 6.10 -15.26 16.86
C VAL A 57 4.66 -15.56 17.28
N SER A 58 3.96 -14.56 17.82
CA SER A 58 2.54 -14.71 18.08
C SER A 58 1.80 -14.97 16.77
N ASP A 59 0.78 -15.82 16.80
CA ASP A 59 -0.15 -15.99 15.68
C ASP A 59 -0.99 -14.70 15.55
N PHE A 60 -0.41 -13.68 14.92
CA PHE A 60 -1.12 -12.46 14.63
C PHE A 60 -2.15 -12.75 13.55
N GLU A 61 -3.43 -12.62 13.90
CA GLU A 61 -4.48 -12.65 12.90
C GLU A 61 -4.32 -11.43 11.97
N LYS A 62 -4.08 -11.70 10.68
CA LYS A 62 -3.95 -10.64 9.68
C LYS A 62 -5.22 -9.81 9.69
N TYR A 63 -5.08 -8.50 9.86
CA TYR A 63 -6.21 -7.60 9.86
C TYR A 63 -7.03 -7.73 8.56
N LYS A 64 -8.29 -8.14 8.68
CA LYS A 64 -9.22 -8.39 7.55
C LYS A 64 -9.77 -7.11 6.92
N GLY A 65 -9.30 -5.92 7.33
CA GLY A 65 -9.67 -4.62 6.75
C GLY A 65 -11.04 -4.07 7.18
N ILE A 66 -11.96 -4.93 7.62
CA ILE A 66 -13.36 -4.56 7.89
C ILE A 66 -13.69 -4.26 9.36
N HIS A 67 -12.78 -4.55 10.31
CA HIS A 67 -13.07 -4.41 11.73
C HIS A 67 -11.86 -3.96 12.56
N CYS A 68 -11.78 -2.67 12.89
CA CYS A 68 -10.71 -2.12 13.73
C CYS A 68 -10.49 -3.03 14.97
N PRO A 69 -9.29 -3.62 15.14
CA PRO A 69 -9.01 -4.37 16.36
C PRO A 69 -9.09 -3.37 17.52
N ARG A 70 -10.13 -3.50 18.34
CA ARG A 70 -10.29 -2.67 19.54
C ARG A 70 -9.02 -2.84 20.37
N ASN A 71 -8.37 -1.72 20.64
CA ASN A 71 -7.13 -1.65 21.40
C ASN A 71 -7.27 -2.41 22.74
N HIS A 72 -6.17 -3.08 23.10
CA HIS A 72 -5.91 -3.56 24.46
C HIS A 72 -5.53 -2.40 25.38
#